data_AF-A0A7G7YNC7-F1
#
_entry.id   AF-A0A7G7YNC7-F1
#
_cell.length_a   1.000
_cell.length_b   1.000
_cell.length_c   1.000
_cell.angle_alpha   90.00
_cell.angle_beta   90.00
_cell.angle_gamma   90.00
#
_symmetry.space_group_name_H-M   'P 1'
#
loop_
_entity.id
_entity.type
_entity.pdbx_description
1 polymer ?
#
loop_
_entity_poly.entity_id
_entity_poly.type
_entity_poly.pdbx_seq_one_letter_code
_entity_poly.pdbx_strand_id
1 'polypeptide(L)'
;MSTGVNEAREAFVDNLHAMATGSYLRKEDREFWEAPYPETVVGEARVIVDSLVDAISRIPRLSEDEQKVLAASTDVLQEASENKTPSEPDQITRAVVAAVSPIIEDLLRLSDKYEGAVLEDEELEDLDALLRALCTECEANYSVVSEHVHIMIDSHS
;
A
#
# COMPACT_ATOMS: atom_id res chain seq x y z
N MET A 1 -2.99 14.73 6.83
CA MET A 1 -1.76 14.37 6.12
C MET A 1 -0.62 15.13 6.75
N SER A 2 0.15 14.42 7.54
CA SER A 2 1.46 14.81 8.06
C SER A 2 2.46 14.95 6.92
N THR A 3 3.52 15.73 7.13
CA THR A 3 4.62 15.85 6.18
C THR A 3 5.20 14.48 5.81
N GLY A 4 5.35 13.58 6.80
CA GLY A 4 5.93 12.24 6.57
C GLY A 4 5.08 11.31 5.69
N VAL A 5 3.75 11.47 5.67
CA VAL A 5 2.88 10.71 4.75
C VAL A 5 3.07 11.20 3.31
N ASN A 6 3.19 12.52 3.12
CA ASN A 6 3.45 13.09 1.80
C ASN A 6 4.87 12.76 1.31
N GLU A 7 5.87 12.79 2.19
CA GLU A 7 7.26 12.43 1.87
C GLU A 7 7.36 10.95 1.43
N ALA A 8 6.82 10.01 2.20
CA ALA A 8 6.82 8.58 1.83
C ALA A 8 6.04 8.31 0.52
N ARG A 9 4.92 9.00 0.32
CA ARG A 9 4.11 8.89 -0.89
C ARG A 9 4.85 9.41 -2.13
N GLU A 10 5.48 10.58 -2.06
CA GLU A 10 6.24 11.10 -3.21
C GLU A 10 7.51 10.28 -3.45
N ALA A 11 8.17 9.74 -2.42
CA ALA A 11 9.33 8.84 -2.57
C ALA A 11 8.98 7.60 -3.43
N PHE A 12 7.93 6.86 -3.07
CA PHE A 12 7.44 5.72 -3.83
C PHE A 12 7.16 6.08 -5.31
N VAL A 13 6.48 7.21 -5.56
CA VAL A 13 6.12 7.61 -6.93
C VAL A 13 7.32 8.15 -7.72
N ASP A 14 8.27 8.83 -7.07
CA ASP A 14 9.51 9.32 -7.68
C ASP A 14 10.45 8.15 -8.03
N ASN A 15 10.49 7.07 -7.23
CA ASN A 15 11.23 5.86 -7.56
C ASN A 15 10.63 5.16 -8.79
N LEU A 16 9.31 4.93 -8.81
CA LEU A 16 8.60 4.44 -10.01
C LEU A 16 8.84 5.33 -11.25
N HIS A 17 8.94 6.65 -11.07
CA HIS A 17 9.28 7.58 -12.17
C HIS A 17 10.72 7.41 -12.65
N ALA A 18 11.67 7.23 -11.73
CA ALA A 18 13.06 6.94 -12.04
C ALA A 18 13.21 5.64 -12.81
N MET A 19 12.46 4.60 -12.44
CA MET A 19 12.39 3.31 -13.11
C MET A 19 11.69 3.37 -14.48
N ALA A 20 10.61 4.14 -14.64
CA ALA A 20 9.95 4.33 -15.95
C ALA A 20 10.76 5.18 -16.95
N THR A 21 11.63 6.08 -16.47
CA THR A 21 12.37 7.03 -17.32
C THR A 21 13.87 6.78 -17.41
N GLY A 22 14.39 5.81 -16.63
CA GLY A 22 15.81 5.54 -16.50
C GLY A 22 16.57 6.74 -15.97
N SER A 23 15.95 7.56 -15.10
CA SER A 23 16.50 8.87 -14.69
C SER A 23 17.86 8.74 -14.00
N TYR A 24 18.05 7.65 -13.27
CA TYR A 24 19.29 7.23 -12.60
C TYR A 24 20.40 6.76 -13.56
N LEU A 25 20.05 6.34 -14.78
CA LEU A 25 21.01 5.90 -15.79
C LEU A 25 21.76 7.08 -16.40
N ARG A 26 23.03 6.86 -16.73
CA ARG A 26 23.79 7.78 -17.57
C ARG A 26 23.16 7.82 -18.95
N LYS A 27 23.38 8.94 -19.66
CA LYS A 27 22.84 9.11 -21.02
C LYS A 27 23.25 7.98 -21.97
N GLU A 28 24.51 7.57 -21.91
CA GLU A 28 25.08 6.49 -22.74
C GLU A 28 24.43 5.13 -22.49
N ASP A 29 24.10 4.81 -21.24
CA ASP A 29 23.41 3.57 -20.87
C ASP A 29 21.92 3.63 -21.25
N ARG A 30 21.29 4.81 -21.09
CA ARG A 30 19.87 5.05 -21.41
C ARG A 30 19.55 4.93 -22.90
N GLU A 31 20.51 5.12 -23.79
CA GLU A 31 20.33 4.96 -25.25
C GLU A 31 20.11 3.49 -25.69
N PHE A 32 20.47 2.51 -24.85
CA PHE A 32 20.31 1.08 -25.11
C PHE A 32 19.40 0.36 -24.09
N TRP A 33 18.73 1.13 -23.23
CA TRP A 33 17.87 0.63 -22.17
C TRP A 33 16.40 0.69 -22.60
N GLU A 34 15.65 -0.36 -22.29
CA GLU A 34 14.20 -0.43 -22.45
C GLU A 34 13.57 -0.36 -21.06
N ALA A 35 12.57 0.51 -20.90
CA ALA A 35 11.90 0.68 -19.61
C ALA A 35 11.07 -0.57 -19.25
N PRO A 36 11.06 -0.99 -17.97
CA PRO A 36 10.24 -2.13 -17.53
C PRO A 36 8.74 -1.86 -17.76
N TYR A 37 8.34 -0.59 -17.68
CA TYR A 37 6.99 -0.13 -17.95
C TYR A 37 6.99 1.33 -18.45
N PRO A 38 5.97 1.76 -19.22
CA PRO A 38 5.85 3.14 -19.66
C PRO A 38 5.47 4.09 -18.52
N GLU A 39 5.83 5.38 -18.66
CA GLU A 39 5.54 6.45 -17.68
C GLU A 39 4.04 6.58 -17.31
N THR A 40 3.13 6.09 -18.15
CA THR A 40 1.69 6.03 -17.83
C THR A 40 1.40 5.16 -16.61
N VAL A 41 2.20 4.13 -16.36
CA VAL A 41 2.08 3.22 -15.20
C VAL A 41 2.38 3.95 -13.90
N VAL A 42 3.32 4.89 -13.90
CA VAL A 42 3.59 5.78 -12.76
C VAL A 42 2.35 6.62 -12.45
N GLY A 43 1.63 7.07 -13.48
CA GLY A 43 0.34 7.74 -13.35
C GLY A 43 -0.77 6.83 -12.80
N GLU A 44 -0.88 5.58 -13.27
CA GLU A 44 -1.80 4.57 -12.75
C GLU A 44 -1.50 4.28 -11.25
N ALA A 45 -0.25 3.99 -10.91
CA ALA A 45 0.20 3.72 -9.55
C ALA A 45 -0.04 4.92 -8.61
N ARG A 46 0.26 6.15 -9.04
CA ARG A 46 -0.01 7.36 -8.27
C ARG A 46 -1.48 7.49 -7.90
N VAL A 47 -2.42 7.19 -8.81
CA VAL A 47 -3.86 7.24 -8.51
C VAL A 47 -4.27 6.18 -7.47
N ILE A 48 -3.67 4.99 -7.51
CA ILE A 48 -3.95 3.92 -6.56
C ILE A 48 -3.38 4.28 -5.17
N VAL A 49 -2.15 4.82 -5.12
CA VAL A 49 -1.52 5.29 -3.87
C VAL A 49 -2.23 6.53 -3.29
N ASP A 50 -2.69 7.46 -4.12
CA ASP A 50 -3.54 8.58 -3.70
C ASP A 50 -4.82 8.05 -3.03
N SER A 51 -5.42 7.02 -3.64
CA SER A 51 -6.61 6.34 -3.09
C SER A 51 -6.30 5.63 -1.76
N LEU A 52 -5.13 5.03 -1.60
CA LEU A 52 -4.67 4.42 -0.32
C LEU A 52 -4.62 5.47 0.79
N VAL A 53 -3.94 6.59 0.51
CA VAL A 53 -3.72 7.68 1.45
C VAL A 53 -5.04 8.36 1.84
N ASP A 54 -5.95 8.59 0.89
CA ASP A 54 -7.29 9.12 1.15
C ASP A 54 -8.18 8.12 1.90
N ALA A 55 -8.13 6.83 1.54
CA ALA A 55 -8.96 5.79 2.13
C ALA A 55 -8.62 5.50 3.60
N ILE A 56 -7.33 5.63 3.97
CA ILE A 56 -6.85 5.45 5.35
C ILE A 56 -7.02 6.74 6.16
N SER A 57 -6.57 7.89 5.66
CA SER A 57 -6.58 9.16 6.42
C SER A 57 -7.97 9.70 6.79
N ARG A 58 -9.03 9.18 6.15
CA ARG A 58 -10.43 9.45 6.52
C ARG A 58 -10.93 8.61 7.71
N ILE A 59 -10.34 7.45 8.01
CA ILE A 59 -10.89 6.48 8.98
C ILE A 59 -11.09 7.08 10.37
N PRO A 60 -10.12 7.81 10.97
CA PRO A 60 -10.31 8.45 12.28
C PRO A 60 -11.40 9.54 12.31
N ARG A 61 -11.92 9.95 11.14
CA ARG A 61 -12.98 10.96 10.99
C ARG A 61 -14.36 10.35 10.72
N LEU A 62 -14.42 9.07 10.41
CA LEU A 62 -15.67 8.32 10.28
C LEU A 62 -16.31 8.12 11.66
N SER A 63 -17.64 8.04 11.70
CA SER A 63 -18.35 7.65 12.93
C SER A 63 -18.02 6.21 13.33
N GLU A 64 -18.23 5.88 14.61
CA GLU A 64 -17.98 4.54 15.14
C GLU A 64 -18.78 3.46 14.37
N ASP A 65 -19.98 3.75 13.92
CA ASP A 65 -20.79 2.81 13.14
C ASP A 65 -20.26 2.62 11.71
N GLU A 66 -19.80 3.69 11.04
CA GLU A 66 -19.15 3.59 9.72
C GLU A 66 -17.83 2.80 9.81
N GLN A 67 -17.04 3.02 10.86
CA GLN A 67 -15.83 2.23 11.12
C GLN A 67 -16.15 0.74 11.36
N LYS A 68 -17.25 0.40 12.08
CA LYS A 68 -17.70 -0.99 12.24
C LYS A 68 -18.10 -1.62 10.92
N VAL A 69 -18.87 -0.91 10.08
CA VAL A 69 -19.30 -1.41 8.77
C VAL A 69 -18.10 -1.66 7.85
N LEU A 70 -17.10 -0.78 7.89
CA LEU A 70 -15.86 -0.97 7.14
C LEU A 70 -15.08 -2.20 7.65
N ALA A 71 -14.80 -2.27 8.96
CA ALA A 71 -14.09 -3.38 9.59
C ALA A 71 -14.79 -4.75 9.43
N ALA A 72 -16.13 -4.79 9.43
CA ALA A 72 -16.92 -6.00 9.21
C ALA A 72 -16.75 -6.60 7.80
N SER A 73 -16.23 -5.83 6.84
CA SER A 73 -15.94 -6.34 5.49
C SER A 73 -14.76 -7.33 5.47
N THR A 74 -13.89 -7.31 6.49
CA THR A 74 -12.74 -8.23 6.61
C THR A 74 -13.04 -9.46 7.48
N ASP A 75 -13.93 -9.36 8.48
CA ASP A 75 -14.18 -10.42 9.48
C ASP A 75 -14.61 -11.76 8.88
N VAL A 76 -15.17 -11.75 7.66
CA VAL A 76 -15.56 -12.96 6.91
C VAL A 76 -14.36 -13.89 6.62
N LEU A 77 -13.13 -13.38 6.72
CA LEU A 77 -11.89 -14.15 6.53
C LEU A 77 -11.35 -14.81 7.82
N GLN A 78 -11.93 -14.52 8.99
CA GLN A 78 -11.30 -14.82 10.30
C GLN A 78 -12.05 -15.87 11.17
N GLU A 79 -12.91 -16.71 10.59
CA GLU A 79 -13.56 -17.83 11.32
C GLU A 79 -12.65 -19.07 11.55
N ALA A 80 -11.35 -19.00 11.24
CA ALA A 80 -10.46 -20.18 11.17
C ALA A 80 -9.22 -20.16 12.10
N SER A 81 -9.25 -19.48 13.26
CA SER A 81 -8.14 -19.51 14.23
C SER A 81 -8.59 -19.60 15.70
N GLU A 82 -8.70 -20.84 16.21
CA GLU A 82 -8.96 -21.13 17.62
C GLU A 82 -7.67 -21.08 18.48
N ASN A 83 -7.10 -19.89 18.71
CA ASN A 83 -6.22 -19.64 19.88
C ASN A 83 -6.07 -18.14 20.19
N LYS A 84 -6.21 -17.71 21.45
CA LYS A 84 -6.13 -16.29 21.91
C LYS A 84 -5.34 -16.21 23.24
N THR A 85 -4.76 -15.10 23.71
CA THR A 85 -4.94 -13.64 23.45
C THR A 85 -3.60 -12.92 23.80
N PRO A 86 -3.31 -11.66 23.37
CA PRO A 86 -4.01 -10.49 23.94
C PRO A 86 -4.32 -9.33 22.96
N SER A 87 -5.47 -8.69 23.24
CA SER A 87 -6.11 -7.62 22.45
C SER A 87 -6.47 -8.01 21.02
N GLU A 88 -7.78 -8.05 20.75
CA GLU A 88 -8.26 -7.91 19.37
C GLU A 88 -7.72 -6.59 18.81
N PRO A 89 -7.30 -6.55 17.52
CA PRO A 89 -6.88 -5.29 16.91
C PRO A 89 -8.00 -4.28 17.06
N ASP A 90 -7.63 -3.05 17.43
CA ASP A 90 -8.60 -2.00 17.67
C ASP A 90 -9.41 -1.70 16.40
N GLN A 91 -10.51 -0.99 16.60
CA GLN A 91 -11.47 -0.71 15.54
C GLN A 91 -10.86 0.07 14.36
N ILE A 92 -9.92 0.97 14.61
CA ILE A 92 -9.23 1.73 13.56
C ILE A 92 -8.31 0.78 12.79
N THR A 93 -7.50 -0.02 13.48
CA THR A 93 -6.67 -1.06 12.83
C THR A 93 -7.48 -1.97 11.92
N ARG A 94 -8.62 -2.49 12.38
CA ARG A 94 -9.48 -3.36 11.56
C ARG A 94 -10.09 -2.62 10.37
N ALA A 95 -10.50 -1.37 10.54
CA ALA A 95 -11.00 -0.53 9.45
C ALA A 95 -9.88 -0.18 8.43
N VAL A 96 -8.63 -0.01 8.89
CA VAL A 96 -7.45 0.18 8.02
C VAL A 96 -7.18 -1.07 7.20
N VAL A 97 -7.17 -2.27 7.82
CA VAL A 97 -7.04 -3.56 7.10
C VAL A 97 -8.14 -3.73 6.04
N ALA A 98 -9.38 -3.37 6.34
CA ALA A 98 -10.48 -3.38 5.38
C ALA A 98 -10.28 -2.39 4.21
N ALA A 99 -9.75 -1.19 4.49
CA ALA A 99 -9.54 -0.15 3.49
C ALA A 99 -8.33 -0.41 2.58
N VAL A 100 -7.24 -0.95 3.13
CA VAL A 100 -5.99 -1.23 2.38
C VAL A 100 -6.16 -2.40 1.41
N SER A 101 -6.91 -3.44 1.80
CA SER A 101 -7.05 -4.69 1.03
C SER A 101 -7.37 -4.49 -0.46
N PRO A 102 -8.49 -3.84 -0.87
CA PRO A 102 -8.81 -3.69 -2.30
C PRO A 102 -7.79 -2.82 -3.06
N ILE A 103 -7.08 -1.94 -2.36
CA ILE A 103 -6.15 -0.98 -2.96
C ILE A 103 -4.78 -1.63 -3.21
N ILE A 104 -4.34 -2.50 -2.30
CA ILE A 104 -3.18 -3.38 -2.52
C ILE A 104 -3.47 -4.38 -3.63
N GLU A 105 -4.69 -4.91 -3.71
CA GLU A 105 -5.09 -5.79 -4.82
C GLU A 105 -5.01 -5.06 -6.17
N ASP A 106 -5.37 -3.77 -6.24
CA ASP A 106 -5.19 -2.95 -7.44
C ASP A 106 -3.72 -2.66 -7.77
N LEU A 107 -2.84 -2.45 -6.78
CA LEU A 107 -1.39 -2.35 -7.01
C LEU A 107 -0.79 -3.67 -7.50
N LEU A 108 -1.17 -4.81 -6.91
CA LEU A 108 -0.73 -6.15 -7.33
C LEU A 108 -1.13 -6.44 -8.77
N ARG A 109 -2.40 -6.20 -9.14
CA ARG A 109 -2.88 -6.30 -10.54
C ARG A 109 -2.13 -5.38 -11.50
N LEU A 110 -1.73 -4.19 -11.06
CA LEU A 110 -0.91 -3.29 -11.86
C LEU A 110 0.51 -3.85 -12.04
N SER A 111 1.08 -4.47 -11.01
CA SER A 111 2.40 -5.12 -11.08
C SER A 111 2.40 -6.35 -11.99
N ASP A 112 1.41 -7.24 -11.85
CA ASP A 112 1.24 -8.45 -12.68
C ASP A 112 1.19 -8.12 -14.19
N LYS A 113 0.54 -7.00 -14.54
CA LYS A 113 0.43 -6.48 -15.92
C LYS A 113 1.79 -6.10 -16.53
N TYR A 114 2.81 -5.88 -15.70
CA TYR A 114 4.18 -5.53 -16.07
C TYR A 114 5.22 -6.48 -15.43
N GLU A 115 4.88 -7.77 -15.36
CA GLU A 115 5.79 -8.87 -14.96
C GLU A 115 6.38 -8.72 -13.54
N GLY A 116 5.68 -8.02 -12.64
CA GLY A 116 6.09 -7.79 -11.25
C GLY A 116 6.92 -6.52 -11.03
N ALA A 117 7.34 -5.82 -12.08
CA ALA A 117 8.31 -4.73 -12.00
C ALA A 117 7.82 -3.45 -11.28
N VAL A 118 6.53 -3.34 -10.95
CA VAL A 118 5.95 -2.17 -10.24
C VAL A 118 6.03 -2.33 -8.72
N LEU A 119 6.29 -3.54 -8.23
CA LEU A 119 6.39 -3.90 -6.82
C LEU A 119 7.57 -4.88 -6.62
N GLU A 120 8.79 -4.44 -6.94
CA GLU A 120 10.00 -5.18 -6.56
C GLU A 120 10.36 -4.88 -5.10
N ASP A 121 11.46 -5.46 -4.59
CA ASP A 121 11.87 -5.34 -3.19
C ASP A 121 11.97 -3.88 -2.71
N GLU A 122 12.45 -2.94 -3.55
CA GLU A 122 12.62 -1.52 -3.21
C GLU A 122 11.27 -0.78 -3.13
N GLU A 123 10.35 -1.00 -4.07
CA GLU A 123 9.00 -0.41 -4.01
C GLU A 123 8.17 -0.99 -2.85
N LEU A 124 8.41 -2.24 -2.46
CA LEU A 124 7.78 -2.84 -1.28
C LEU A 124 8.30 -2.22 0.03
N GLU A 125 9.59 -1.88 0.13
CA GLU A 125 10.13 -1.12 1.27
C GLU A 125 9.54 0.31 1.35
N ASP A 126 9.39 1.01 0.22
CA ASP A 126 8.74 2.33 0.16
C ASP A 126 7.24 2.26 0.52
N LEU A 127 6.54 1.21 0.07
CA LEU A 127 5.15 0.96 0.43
C LEU A 127 4.99 0.68 1.94
N ASP A 128 5.89 -0.10 2.55
CA ASP A 128 5.92 -0.31 4.00
C ASP A 128 6.15 1.00 4.77
N ALA A 129 7.08 1.84 4.29
CA ALA A 129 7.32 3.16 4.87
C ALA A 129 6.07 4.06 4.82
N LEU A 130 5.34 4.05 3.69
CA LEU A 130 4.07 4.76 3.55
C LEU A 130 2.98 4.20 4.49
N LEU A 131 2.82 2.88 4.55
CA LEU A 131 1.86 2.22 5.45
C LEU A 131 2.17 2.52 6.92
N ARG A 132 3.46 2.50 7.33
CA ARG A 132 3.92 2.89 8.66
C ARG A 132 3.57 4.35 8.98
N ALA A 133 3.78 5.27 8.04
CA ALA A 133 3.45 6.68 8.21
C ALA A 133 1.93 6.89 8.34
N LEU A 134 1.13 6.22 7.51
CA LEU A 134 -0.34 6.28 7.54
C LEU A 134 -0.93 5.69 8.83
N CYS A 135 -0.42 4.54 9.28
CA CYS A 135 -0.84 3.93 10.54
C CYS A 135 -0.49 4.83 11.74
N THR A 136 0.68 5.50 11.70
CA THR A 136 1.08 6.47 12.72
C THR A 136 0.16 7.70 12.75
N GLU A 137 -0.27 8.21 11.59
CA GLU A 137 -1.24 9.33 11.53
C GLU A 137 -2.65 8.93 12.02
N CYS A 138 -3.03 7.66 11.87
CA CYS A 138 -4.35 7.17 12.25
C CYS A 138 -4.42 6.49 13.63
N GLU A 139 -3.31 6.40 14.36
CA GLU A 139 -3.17 5.62 15.61
C GLU A 139 -3.47 4.11 15.44
N ALA A 140 -3.31 3.57 14.22
CA ALA A 140 -3.51 2.16 13.92
C ALA A 140 -2.26 1.32 14.23
N ASN A 141 -2.47 0.04 14.59
CA ASN A 141 -1.42 -0.93 14.81
C ASN A 141 -0.82 -1.39 13.47
N TYR A 142 0.21 -0.68 13.03
CA TYR A 142 1.01 -0.99 11.85
C TYR A 142 1.44 -2.45 11.75
N SER A 143 1.78 -3.14 12.85
CA SER A 143 2.24 -4.54 12.78
C SER A 143 1.18 -5.51 12.28
N VAL A 144 -0.11 -5.23 12.52
CA VAL A 144 -1.23 -6.05 12.03
C VAL A 144 -1.52 -5.71 10.56
N VAL A 145 -1.36 -4.44 10.19
CA VAL A 145 -1.57 -3.96 8.82
C VAL A 145 -0.47 -4.49 7.89
N SER A 146 0.80 -4.42 8.26
CA SER A 146 1.91 -4.94 7.44
C SER A 146 1.92 -6.46 7.35
N GLU A 147 1.60 -7.18 8.43
CA GLU A 147 1.43 -8.65 8.39
C GLU A 147 0.33 -9.06 7.39
N HIS A 148 -0.81 -8.37 7.40
CA HIS A 148 -1.89 -8.61 6.43
C HIS A 148 -1.47 -8.30 4.99
N VAL A 149 -0.78 -7.16 4.76
CA VAL A 149 -0.31 -6.78 3.42
C VAL A 149 0.76 -7.75 2.90
N HIS A 150 1.69 -8.20 3.73
CA HIS A 150 2.66 -9.22 3.34
C HIS A 150 1.99 -10.54 2.97
N ILE A 151 1.00 -11.01 3.75
CA ILE A 151 0.21 -12.21 3.41
C ILE A 151 -0.48 -12.06 2.04
N MET A 152 -0.96 -10.86 1.69
CA MET A 152 -1.56 -10.62 0.37
C MET A 152 -0.54 -10.70 -0.77
N ILE A 153 0.66 -10.13 -0.58
CA ILE A 153 1.76 -10.14 -1.56
C ILE A 153 2.30 -11.57 -1.74
N ASP A 154 2.59 -12.27 -0.64
CA ASP A 154 3.03 -13.68 -0.63
C ASP A 154 2.00 -14.62 -1.29
N SER A 155 0.71 -14.25 -1.31
CA SER A 155 -0.37 -15.01 -1.96
C SER A 155 -0.52 -14.73 -3.46
N HIS A 156 0.14 -13.69 -3.99
CA HIS A 156 0.16 -13.34 -5.42
C HIS A 156 1.49 -13.73 -6.11
N SER A 157 2.52 -14.08 -5.33
CA SER A 157 3.87 -14.47 -5.80
C SER A 157 3.97 -15.96 -6.15
#